data_AF-A0A395GIG2-F1
#
_entry.id   AF-A0A395GIG2-F1
#
_cell.length_a   1.000
_cell.length_b   1.000
_cell.length_c   1.000
_cell.angle_alpha   90.00
_cell.angle_beta   90.00
_cell.angle_gamma   90.00
#
_symmetry.space_group_name_H-M   'P 1'
#
loop_
_entity.id
_entity.type
_entity.pdbx_description
1 polymer ?
#
loop_
_entity_poly.entity_id
_entity_poly.type
_entity_poly.pdbx_seq_one_letter_code
_entity_poly.pdbx_strand_id
1 'polypeptide(L)'
;MLDFMDYIQLAFAEATNWNRDNSYSSLTATAQSLLDFSTPERLRVHLSSLSTPHFATSYTLGTVGLIDGSVSYLFSTVPLDHSPSKSALIPLRKLSPGYRQVQAPIAPIEDLTAESILHDLNNDPYHVPIGKKATLFHATLHLPPPTTLNALFLRRISPTMQLSLAVCSTRGPLLSKSAPQASLLTQLSHNTGKYSNEYLFSTDNALFGWRGLWNFGPDPRDGPSSSPRLSLLSAGAEAYYSPISSLIGMSTGLRFSTLPAATDLPSSQSTSTSTSPPPNQPNNTPISTFPYTLTLTLTPVTGSLSTTYSLRASPNLAFSSRFGFNVYSWESEMVAGCELWRKSKRSPDDDGLEWARRKMRESMFPSSTVSPPLPEPIKEEEQENESVLKIRVDQSWNVRLLWEGRVKELLVSAGVGLGPSSFTSSYAAAAGAQSGGGGSLGKSYWRGVGVSVLYSS
;
A
#
# COMPACT_ATOMS: atom_id res chain seq x y z
N MET A 1 -8.20 2.55 2.76
CA MET A 1 -7.31 2.03 3.82
C MET A 1 -7.15 0.54 3.60
N LEU A 2 -5.97 -0.03 3.81
CA LEU A 2 -5.80 -1.49 3.79
C LEU A 2 -6.66 -2.12 4.89
N ASP A 3 -7.22 -3.30 4.60
CA ASP A 3 -7.88 -4.09 5.63
C ASP A 3 -6.83 -4.65 6.60
N PHE A 4 -7.24 -4.98 7.82
CA PHE A 4 -6.35 -5.54 8.83
C PHE A 4 -5.68 -6.82 8.34
N MET A 5 -6.40 -7.65 7.59
CA MET A 5 -5.87 -8.92 7.10
C MET A 5 -4.83 -8.74 6.00
N ASP A 6 -4.95 -7.70 5.18
CA ASP A 6 -3.94 -7.32 4.20
C ASP A 6 -2.71 -6.75 4.89
N TYR A 7 -2.90 -5.94 5.94
CA TYR A 7 -1.80 -5.43 6.78
C TYR A 7 -0.97 -6.58 7.38
N ILE A 8 -1.63 -7.61 7.92
CA ILE A 8 -0.94 -8.78 8.47
C ILE A 8 -0.20 -9.57 7.38
N GLN A 9 -0.75 -9.69 6.17
CA GLN A 9 -0.03 -10.30 5.05
C GLN A 9 1.22 -9.50 4.67
N LEU A 10 1.17 -8.17 4.72
CA LEU A 10 2.35 -7.32 4.52
C LEU A 10 3.37 -7.50 5.64
N ALA A 11 2.93 -7.55 6.89
CA ALA A 11 3.80 -7.84 8.04
C ALA A 11 4.47 -9.21 7.91
N PHE A 12 3.76 -10.22 7.40
CA PHE A 12 4.33 -11.54 7.09
C PHE A 12 5.38 -11.48 5.97
N ALA A 13 5.12 -10.71 4.90
CA ALA A 13 6.10 -10.51 3.84
C ALA A 13 7.36 -9.77 4.35
N GLU A 14 7.18 -8.78 5.23
CA GLU A 14 8.29 -8.09 5.90
C GLU A 14 9.07 -9.04 6.82
N ALA A 15 8.39 -9.81 7.67
CA ALA A 15 9.01 -10.77 8.58
C ALA A 15 9.78 -11.89 7.86
N THR A 16 9.37 -12.24 6.64
CA THR A 16 10.07 -13.21 5.79
C THR A 16 11.14 -12.57 4.89
N ASN A 17 11.36 -11.25 4.97
CA ASN A 17 12.25 -10.49 4.09
C ASN A 17 11.93 -10.69 2.60
N TRP A 18 10.65 -10.86 2.26
CA TRP A 18 10.22 -10.99 0.87
C TRP A 18 10.06 -9.60 0.23
N ASN A 19 10.91 -9.28 -0.73
CA ASN A 19 10.85 -8.00 -1.43
C ASN A 19 9.68 -7.96 -2.43
N ARG A 20 8.55 -7.37 -2.00
CA ARG A 20 7.35 -7.18 -2.82
C ARG A 20 7.56 -6.25 -4.03
N ASP A 21 8.46 -5.27 -3.93
CA ASP A 21 8.65 -4.26 -4.98
C ASP A 21 9.44 -4.79 -6.20
N ASN A 22 10.00 -5.99 -6.05
CA ASN A 22 10.67 -6.74 -7.10
C ASN A 22 9.75 -7.76 -7.79
N SER A 23 8.53 -7.33 -8.11
CA SER A 23 7.57 -8.12 -8.89
C SER A 23 7.03 -7.29 -10.04
N TYR A 24 6.78 -7.93 -11.19
CA TYR A 24 6.11 -7.26 -12.31
C TYR A 24 4.73 -6.73 -11.91
N SER A 25 3.99 -7.44 -11.04
CA SER A 25 2.69 -6.98 -10.54
C SER A 25 2.77 -5.66 -9.76
N SER A 26 3.94 -5.38 -9.17
CA SER A 26 4.19 -4.17 -8.39
C SER A 26 4.80 -3.02 -9.20
N LEU A 27 4.95 -3.18 -10.53
CA LEU A 27 5.61 -2.20 -11.39
C LEU A 27 4.95 -0.81 -11.29
N THR A 28 3.63 -0.76 -11.29
CA THR A 28 2.79 0.44 -11.19
C THR A 28 2.18 0.64 -9.79
N ALA A 29 2.65 -0.08 -8.77
CA ALA A 29 2.03 -0.06 -7.44
C ALA A 29 1.99 1.34 -6.79
N THR A 30 3.03 2.15 -6.99
CA THR A 30 3.11 3.53 -6.47
C THR A 30 2.07 4.44 -7.11
N ALA A 31 1.95 4.35 -8.43
CA ALA A 31 0.94 5.04 -9.22
C ALA A 31 -0.47 4.68 -8.79
N GLN A 32 -0.76 3.37 -8.73
CA GLN A 32 -2.07 2.83 -8.34
C GLN A 32 -2.43 3.23 -6.91
N SER A 33 -1.48 3.21 -5.99
CA SER A 33 -1.72 3.61 -4.59
C SER A 33 -2.12 5.09 -4.45
N LEU A 34 -1.56 5.96 -5.30
CA LEU A 34 -1.83 7.40 -5.29
C LEU A 34 -3.06 7.80 -6.11
N LEU A 35 -3.35 7.09 -7.20
CA LEU A 35 -4.39 7.47 -8.18
C LEU A 35 -5.65 6.61 -8.08
N ASP A 36 -5.52 5.32 -7.75
CA ASP A 36 -6.58 4.31 -7.78
C ASP A 36 -6.96 3.86 -6.37
N PHE A 37 -7.14 4.82 -5.46
CA PHE A 37 -7.68 4.52 -4.15
C PHE A 37 -9.21 4.30 -4.20
N SER A 38 -9.68 3.31 -3.43
CA SER A 38 -11.10 3.07 -3.23
C SER A 38 -11.64 4.04 -2.17
N THR A 39 -12.66 4.82 -2.54
CA THR A 39 -13.42 5.62 -1.58
C THR A 39 -14.55 4.78 -1.00
N PRO A 40 -14.70 4.69 0.33
CA PRO A 40 -15.88 4.07 0.92
C PRO A 40 -17.13 4.81 0.41
N GLU A 41 -18.14 4.06 -0.04
CA GLU A 41 -19.41 4.63 -0.51
C GLU A 41 -20.49 4.64 0.57
N ARG A 42 -20.29 3.91 1.67
CA ARG A 42 -21.25 3.71 2.76
C ARG A 42 -20.54 3.49 4.09
N LEU A 43 -21.31 3.25 5.15
CA LEU A 43 -20.79 2.89 6.47
C LEU A 43 -20.29 1.43 6.48
N ARG A 44 -19.03 1.23 6.84
CA ARG A 44 -18.45 -0.09 7.12
C ARG A 44 -17.69 -0.07 8.44
N VAL A 45 -17.85 -1.10 9.25
CA VAL A 45 -17.15 -1.28 10.51
C VAL A 45 -16.30 -2.54 10.41
N HIS A 46 -15.01 -2.40 10.68
CA HIS A 46 -14.05 -3.50 10.74
C HIS A 46 -13.64 -3.68 12.21
N LEU A 47 -13.89 -4.85 12.76
CA LEU A 47 -13.50 -5.25 14.10
C LEU A 47 -12.49 -6.39 13.98
N SER A 48 -11.23 -6.11 14.22
CA SER A 48 -10.18 -7.12 14.17
C SER A 48 -9.50 -7.33 15.52
N SER A 49 -8.93 -8.51 15.70
CA SER A 49 -8.17 -8.85 16.89
C SER A 49 -7.08 -9.85 16.56
N LEU A 50 -5.89 -9.62 17.09
CA LEU A 50 -4.79 -10.56 17.04
C LEU A 50 -4.75 -11.33 18.37
N SER A 51 -5.47 -12.45 18.44
CA SER A 51 -5.63 -13.20 19.69
C SER A 51 -4.35 -13.90 20.12
N THR A 52 -3.50 -14.29 19.17
CA THR A 52 -2.14 -14.81 19.43
C THR A 52 -1.19 -14.27 18.35
N PRO A 53 0.14 -14.24 18.57
CA PRO A 53 1.11 -13.81 17.54
C PRO A 53 1.07 -14.62 16.24
N HIS A 54 0.34 -15.75 16.25
CA HIS A 54 0.14 -16.63 15.10
C HIS A 54 -1.27 -16.59 14.53
N PHE A 55 -2.24 -15.99 15.22
CA PHE A 55 -3.66 -16.09 14.87
C PHE A 55 -4.37 -14.75 14.95
N ALA A 56 -4.97 -14.35 13.84
CA ALA A 56 -5.74 -13.13 13.69
C ALA A 56 -7.18 -13.42 13.24
N THR A 57 -8.11 -12.64 13.76
CA THR A 57 -9.52 -12.67 13.41
C THR A 57 -9.98 -11.28 12.97
N SER A 58 -10.85 -11.21 11.97
CA SER A 58 -11.47 -9.95 11.54
C SER A 58 -12.94 -10.17 11.21
N TYR A 59 -13.77 -9.25 11.68
CA TYR A 59 -15.19 -9.20 11.41
C TYR A 59 -15.47 -7.89 10.68
N THR A 60 -16.09 -7.96 9.52
CA THR A 60 -16.56 -6.77 8.80
C THR A 60 -18.07 -6.73 8.84
N LEU A 61 -18.62 -5.52 9.03
CA LEU A 61 -20.05 -5.26 9.04
C LEU A 61 -20.32 -4.04 8.17
N GLY A 62 -21.14 -4.19 7.14
CA GLY A 62 -21.53 -3.14 6.20
C GLY A 62 -23.04 -2.97 6.12
N THR A 63 -23.48 -1.74 5.84
CA THR A 63 -24.90 -1.40 5.78
C THR A 63 -25.52 -1.53 4.37
N VAL A 64 -25.08 -2.50 3.56
CA VAL A 64 -25.53 -2.62 2.15
C VAL A 64 -26.81 -3.45 2.04
N GLY A 65 -27.98 -2.79 2.11
CA GLY A 65 -29.29 -3.38 1.78
C GLY A 65 -29.85 -4.33 2.85
N LEU A 66 -29.08 -5.36 3.22
CA LEU A 66 -29.17 -6.19 4.42
C LEU A 66 -27.81 -6.09 5.13
N ILE A 67 -27.72 -6.53 6.39
CA ILE A 67 -26.44 -6.55 7.11
C ILE A 67 -25.49 -7.46 6.32
N ASP A 68 -24.55 -6.85 5.59
CA ASP A 68 -23.49 -7.53 4.86
C ASP A 68 -22.31 -7.67 5.81
N GLY A 69 -21.70 -8.83 5.87
CA GLY A 69 -20.62 -9.07 6.80
C GLY A 69 -19.68 -10.17 6.37
N SER A 70 -18.43 -10.05 6.79
CA SER A 70 -17.45 -11.10 6.57
C SER A 70 -16.76 -11.49 7.85
N VAL A 71 -16.44 -12.78 7.95
CA VAL A 71 -15.63 -13.33 9.01
C VAL A 71 -14.35 -13.86 8.39
N SER A 72 -13.22 -13.36 8.88
CA SER A 72 -11.90 -13.68 8.35
C SER A 72 -11.03 -14.26 9.44
N TYR A 73 -10.34 -15.35 9.11
CA TYR A 73 -9.38 -16.04 9.96
C TYR A 73 -8.04 -16.05 9.26
N LEU A 74 -6.96 -15.76 9.99
CA LEU A 74 -5.61 -15.86 9.48
C LEU A 74 -4.72 -16.57 10.49
N PHE A 75 -3.94 -17.52 10.01
CA PHE A 75 -2.93 -18.24 10.76
C PHE A 75 -1.57 -18.08 10.10
N SER A 76 -0.55 -17.72 10.87
CA SER A 76 0.84 -17.56 10.42
C SER A 76 1.76 -18.42 11.29
N THR A 77 2.66 -19.18 10.65
CA THR A 77 3.68 -19.94 11.39
C THR A 77 4.83 -19.06 11.90
N VAL A 78 5.04 -17.89 11.29
CA VAL A 78 6.01 -16.89 11.75
C VAL A 78 5.34 -16.01 12.81
N PRO A 79 5.93 -15.84 14.01
CA PRO A 79 5.37 -14.97 15.04
C PRO A 79 5.45 -13.51 14.59
N LEU A 80 4.36 -12.78 14.73
CA LEU A 80 4.20 -11.38 14.30
C LEU A 80 4.46 -10.37 15.43
N ASP A 81 5.37 -10.68 16.35
CA ASP A 81 5.61 -9.89 17.58
C ASP A 81 6.07 -8.44 17.29
N HIS A 82 6.73 -8.24 16.14
CA HIS A 82 7.28 -6.94 15.74
C HIS A 82 6.24 -6.02 15.06
N SER A 83 5.04 -6.53 14.75
CA SER A 83 3.96 -5.72 14.18
C SER A 83 2.92 -5.38 15.24
N PRO A 84 2.65 -4.10 15.53
CA PRO A 84 1.61 -3.72 16.49
C PRO A 84 0.24 -4.18 16.01
N SER A 85 -0.53 -4.85 16.87
CA SER A 85 -1.94 -5.24 16.59
C SER A 85 -2.92 -4.13 16.92
N LYS A 86 -2.67 -3.37 17.99
CA LYS A 86 -3.58 -2.33 18.48
C LYS A 86 -3.69 -1.18 17.47
N SER A 87 -4.92 -0.81 17.12
CA SER A 87 -5.21 0.30 16.19
C SER A 87 -4.58 1.65 16.59
N ALA A 88 -4.39 1.88 17.89
CA ALA A 88 -3.66 3.05 18.39
C ALA A 88 -2.18 3.03 18.01
N LEU A 89 -1.54 1.86 17.99
CA LEU A 89 -0.10 1.70 17.75
C LEU A 89 0.24 1.45 16.28
N ILE A 90 -0.72 1.01 15.44
CA ILE A 90 -0.45 0.73 14.03
C ILE A 90 -0.09 2.02 13.28
N PRO A 91 1.11 2.12 12.67
CA PRO A 91 1.50 3.31 11.93
C PRO A 91 0.61 3.51 10.70
N LEU A 92 -0.04 4.68 10.58
CA LEU A 92 -0.98 4.98 9.50
C LEU A 92 -0.32 4.87 8.11
N ARG A 93 0.98 5.17 8.02
CA ARG A 93 1.80 5.01 6.80
C ARG A 93 1.88 3.57 6.27
N LYS A 94 1.71 2.55 7.12
CA LYS A 94 1.63 1.14 6.68
C LYS A 94 0.23 0.75 6.23
N LEU A 95 -0.81 1.40 6.76
CA LEU A 95 -2.22 1.11 6.45
C LEU A 95 -2.75 1.85 5.23
N SER A 96 -2.29 3.08 5.00
CA SER A 96 -2.61 3.85 3.82
C SER A 96 -1.56 3.56 2.74
N PRO A 97 -1.92 2.87 1.64
CA PRO A 97 -1.00 2.71 0.51
C PRO A 97 -0.70 4.09 -0.08
N GLY A 98 0.55 4.52 0.03
CA GLY A 98 0.98 5.83 -0.47
C GLY A 98 2.17 5.71 -1.42
N TYR A 99 2.89 6.81 -1.59
CA TYR A 99 4.17 6.75 -2.30
C TYR A 99 5.18 5.87 -1.55
N ARG A 100 5.57 4.75 -2.15
CA ARG A 100 6.65 3.89 -1.66
C ARG A 100 7.89 4.09 -2.53
N GLN A 101 9.00 4.46 -1.91
CA GLN A 101 10.28 4.50 -2.60
C GLN A 101 10.80 3.07 -2.79
N VAL A 102 11.06 2.69 -4.04
CA VAL A 102 11.60 1.37 -4.38
C VAL A 102 12.99 1.23 -3.76
N GLN A 103 13.20 0.14 -3.02
CA GLN A 103 14.50 -0.18 -2.43
C GLN A 103 15.38 -0.92 -3.45
N ALA A 104 16.70 -0.85 -3.24
CA ALA A 104 17.63 -1.60 -4.08
C ALA A 104 17.34 -3.11 -3.98
N PRO A 105 17.49 -3.88 -5.07
CA PRO A 105 17.34 -5.33 -5.02
C PRO A 105 18.30 -5.92 -3.99
N ILE A 106 17.76 -6.64 -3.01
CA ILE A 106 18.53 -7.34 -1.98
C ILE A 106 18.74 -8.77 -2.49
N ALA A 107 19.96 -9.30 -2.34
CA ALA A 107 20.20 -10.70 -2.61
C ALA A 107 19.38 -11.53 -1.62
N PRO A 108 18.71 -12.61 -2.07
CA PRO A 108 18.09 -13.52 -1.13
C PRO A 108 19.16 -13.98 -0.14
N ILE A 109 18.87 -13.86 1.15
CA ILE A 109 19.73 -14.42 2.20
C ILE A 109 19.68 -15.93 1.98
N GLU A 110 20.69 -16.45 1.29
CA GLU A 110 21.00 -17.87 1.36
C GLU A 110 21.46 -18.07 2.80
N ASP A 111 20.61 -18.69 3.62
CA ASP A 111 21.05 -19.24 4.89
C ASP A 111 22.23 -20.14 4.56
N LEU A 112 23.44 -19.65 4.83
CA LEU A 112 24.70 -20.31 4.55
C LEU A 112 24.69 -21.65 5.28
N THR A 113 24.35 -22.70 4.54
CA THR A 113 24.24 -24.11 4.93
C THR A 113 25.61 -24.75 5.19
N ALA A 114 26.62 -23.97 5.53
CA ALA A 114 27.92 -24.46 6.00
C ALA A 114 28.21 -24.01 7.43
N GLU A 115 28.01 -22.73 7.77
CA GLU A 115 28.29 -22.24 9.13
C GLU A 115 27.19 -22.56 10.14
N SER A 116 25.91 -22.56 9.72
CA SER A 116 24.79 -22.97 10.58
C SER A 116 24.84 -24.47 10.94
N ILE A 117 25.32 -25.32 10.03
CA ILE A 117 25.49 -26.76 10.26
C ILE A 117 26.69 -27.05 11.17
N LEU A 118 27.78 -26.28 11.03
CA LEU A 118 28.97 -26.43 11.89
C LEU A 118 28.73 -25.90 13.32
N HIS A 119 27.88 -24.88 13.50
CA HIS A 119 27.53 -24.35 14.81
C HIS A 119 26.53 -25.26 15.58
N ASP A 120 25.81 -26.14 14.88
CA ASP A 120 24.83 -27.08 15.45
C ASP A 120 25.48 -28.36 16.01
N LEU A 121 26.76 -28.60 15.68
CA LEU A 121 27.53 -29.74 16.21
C LEU A 121 28.17 -29.44 17.58
N ASN A 122 28.19 -28.17 18.01
CA ASN A 122 28.81 -27.74 19.26
C ASN A 122 27.79 -26.96 20.13
N ASN A 123 27.12 -27.70 21.02
CA ASN A 123 26.42 -27.24 22.23
C ASN A 123 25.18 -26.33 22.06
N ASP A 124 23.98 -26.92 22.08
CA ASP A 124 22.95 -26.65 23.12
C ASP A 124 21.70 -27.55 22.95
N PRO A 125 21.06 -28.04 24.04
CA PRO A 125 19.87 -28.90 23.98
C PRO A 125 18.54 -28.14 23.74
N TYR A 126 18.59 -26.83 23.52
CA TYR A 126 17.40 -26.00 23.25
C TYR A 126 17.25 -25.76 21.75
N HIS A 127 16.85 -26.81 21.02
CA HIS A 127 16.61 -26.75 19.58
C HIS A 127 15.52 -25.72 19.20
N VAL A 128 15.93 -24.66 18.50
CA VAL A 128 15.06 -23.93 17.56
C VAL A 128 14.85 -24.84 16.34
N PRO A 129 13.62 -25.17 15.93
CA PRO A 129 13.41 -26.13 14.86
C PRO A 129 13.87 -25.56 13.51
N ILE A 130 15.05 -26.02 13.10
CA ILE A 130 15.55 -25.97 11.73
C ILE A 130 14.47 -26.58 10.81
N GLY A 131 13.90 -25.77 9.93
CA GLY A 131 13.05 -26.26 8.84
C GLY A 131 11.55 -25.91 8.87
N LYS A 132 11.07 -25.07 9.80
CA LYS A 132 9.69 -24.54 9.70
C LYS A 132 9.59 -23.52 8.56
N LYS A 133 9.25 -24.01 7.37
CA LYS A 133 8.94 -23.18 6.20
C LYS A 133 7.81 -22.21 6.56
N ALA A 134 8.06 -20.91 6.38
CA ALA A 134 7.06 -19.88 6.65
C ALA A 134 5.81 -20.12 5.79
N THR A 135 4.66 -20.18 6.45
CA THR A 135 3.35 -20.41 5.83
C THR A 135 2.33 -19.47 6.45
N LEU A 136 1.46 -18.93 5.62
CA LEU A 136 0.32 -18.12 6.01
C LEU A 136 -0.94 -18.71 5.39
N PHE A 137 -1.94 -18.97 6.22
CA PHE A 137 -3.27 -19.35 5.80
C PHE A 137 -4.21 -18.19 6.12
N HIS A 138 -5.04 -17.82 5.18
CA HIS A 138 -6.04 -16.78 5.33
C HIS A 138 -7.33 -17.30 4.72
N ALA A 139 -8.45 -17.17 5.43
CA ALA A 139 -9.76 -17.56 4.93
C ALA A 139 -10.78 -16.49 5.29
N THR A 140 -11.55 -16.03 4.33
CA THR A 140 -12.65 -15.08 4.51
C THR A 140 -13.95 -15.70 4.03
N LEU A 141 -14.95 -15.67 4.89
CA LEU A 141 -16.31 -16.10 4.59
C LEU A 141 -17.19 -14.85 4.52
N HIS A 142 -17.84 -14.60 3.40
CA HIS A 142 -18.79 -13.51 3.22
C HIS A 142 -20.22 -14.01 3.37
N LEU A 143 -21.02 -13.27 4.13
CA LEU A 143 -22.42 -13.53 4.50
C LEU A 143 -23.17 -12.20 4.26
N PRO A 144 -24.40 -12.11 3.72
CA PRO A 144 -25.45 -13.12 3.46
C PRO A 144 -25.39 -13.76 2.05
N PRO A 145 -26.31 -14.66 1.65
CA PRO A 145 -26.25 -15.38 0.38
C PRO A 145 -26.21 -14.46 -0.87
N PRO A 146 -25.40 -14.79 -1.90
CA PRO A 146 -24.60 -16.00 -2.05
C PRO A 146 -23.37 -16.00 -1.13
N THR A 147 -23.22 -17.05 -0.34
CA THR A 147 -22.11 -17.16 0.61
C THR A 147 -20.85 -17.49 -0.17
N THR A 148 -19.84 -16.63 -0.08
CA THR A 148 -18.56 -16.85 -0.77
C THR A 148 -17.47 -17.12 0.26
N LEU A 149 -16.64 -18.12 -0.02
CA LEU A 149 -15.47 -18.48 0.75
C LEU A 149 -14.24 -18.19 -0.10
N ASN A 150 -13.42 -17.27 0.36
CA ASN A 150 -12.09 -17.03 -0.19
C ASN A 150 -11.07 -17.62 0.77
N ALA A 151 -10.13 -18.41 0.27
CA ALA A 151 -8.99 -18.89 1.03
C ALA A 151 -7.71 -18.55 0.29
N LEU A 152 -6.67 -18.16 1.01
CA LEU A 152 -5.35 -17.83 0.51
C LEU A 152 -4.33 -18.58 1.36
N PHE A 153 -3.51 -19.38 0.69
CA PHE A 153 -2.43 -20.13 1.29
C PHE A 153 -1.12 -19.66 0.67
N LEU A 154 -0.26 -19.06 1.49
CA LEU A 154 1.09 -18.68 1.14
C LEU A 154 2.08 -19.63 1.80
N ARG A 155 3.06 -20.09 1.05
CA ARG A 155 4.15 -20.92 1.57
C ARG A 155 5.47 -20.55 0.91
N ARG A 156 6.48 -20.29 1.73
CA ARG A 156 7.86 -20.17 1.25
C ARG A 156 8.44 -21.57 1.05
N ILE A 157 8.66 -21.98 -0.20
CA ILE A 157 9.20 -23.30 -0.52
C ILE A 157 10.72 -23.32 -0.33
N SER A 158 11.37 -22.22 -0.72
CA SER A 158 12.81 -21.95 -0.71
C SER A 158 13.05 -20.47 -0.37
N PRO A 159 14.25 -20.05 0.07
CA PRO A 159 14.60 -18.64 0.23
C PRO A 159 14.24 -17.76 -0.98
N THR A 160 14.31 -18.32 -2.20
CA THR A 160 14.03 -17.61 -3.46
C THR A 160 12.63 -17.89 -4.04
N MET A 161 11.93 -18.92 -3.56
CA MET A 161 10.62 -19.33 -4.13
C MET A 161 9.48 -19.24 -3.12
N GLN A 162 8.41 -18.56 -3.51
CA GLN A 162 7.16 -18.46 -2.78
C GLN A 162 6.00 -19.01 -3.63
N LEU A 163 5.18 -19.85 -3.01
CA LEU A 163 3.94 -20.39 -3.57
C LEU A 163 2.74 -19.68 -2.93
N SER A 164 1.80 -19.26 -3.75
CA SER A 164 0.51 -18.70 -3.34
C SER A 164 -0.61 -19.50 -4.01
N LEU A 165 -1.55 -20.00 -3.22
CA LEU A 165 -2.76 -20.66 -3.68
C LEU A 165 -3.96 -19.86 -3.18
N ALA A 166 -4.73 -19.28 -4.10
CA ALA A 166 -5.98 -18.61 -3.80
C ALA A 166 -7.14 -19.47 -4.28
N VAL A 167 -8.09 -19.76 -3.41
CA VAL A 167 -9.31 -20.52 -3.68
C VAL A 167 -10.48 -19.59 -3.47
N CYS A 168 -11.39 -19.51 -4.44
CA CYS A 168 -12.67 -18.84 -4.29
C CYS A 168 -13.77 -19.86 -4.54
N SER A 169 -14.68 -20.04 -3.59
CA SER A 169 -15.84 -20.90 -3.73
C SER A 169 -17.09 -20.10 -3.43
N THR A 170 -18.10 -20.21 -4.29
CA THR A 170 -19.36 -19.50 -4.14
C THR A 170 -20.51 -20.49 -4.04
N ARG A 171 -21.37 -20.32 -3.03
CA ARG A 171 -22.56 -21.13 -2.82
C ARG A 171 -23.79 -20.23 -2.94
N GLY A 172 -24.54 -20.39 -4.02
CA GLY A 172 -25.77 -19.64 -4.30
C GLY A 172 -26.41 -20.05 -5.64
N PRO A 173 -27.61 -19.54 -5.97
CA PRO A 173 -28.22 -19.77 -7.27
C PRO A 173 -27.26 -19.29 -8.36
N LEU A 174 -27.01 -20.14 -9.35
CA LEU A 174 -26.06 -19.89 -10.43
C LEU A 174 -26.41 -18.56 -11.12
N LEU A 175 -25.58 -17.52 -10.92
CA LEU A 175 -25.70 -16.25 -11.64
C LEU A 175 -25.44 -16.42 -13.15
N SER A 176 -24.76 -17.51 -13.54
CA SER A 176 -24.58 -17.94 -14.92
C SER A 176 -24.42 -19.46 -14.99
N LYS A 177 -25.01 -20.09 -16.01
CA LYS A 177 -24.95 -21.56 -16.26
C LYS A 177 -23.53 -22.05 -16.59
N SER A 178 -22.59 -21.13 -16.82
CA SER A 178 -21.22 -21.41 -17.28
C SER A 178 -20.12 -21.09 -16.26
N ALA A 179 -20.43 -20.49 -15.11
CA ALA A 179 -19.40 -20.15 -14.12
C ALA A 179 -19.16 -21.31 -13.14
N PRO A 180 -17.91 -21.75 -12.91
CA PRO A 180 -17.63 -22.80 -11.94
C PRO A 180 -17.94 -22.33 -10.52
N GLN A 181 -18.46 -23.24 -9.69
CA GLN A 181 -18.79 -22.97 -8.28
C GLN A 181 -17.53 -22.76 -7.41
N ALA A 182 -16.36 -23.19 -7.89
CA ALA A 182 -15.08 -22.94 -7.26
C ALA A 182 -13.98 -22.70 -8.30
N SER A 183 -13.13 -21.71 -8.04
CA SER A 183 -11.93 -21.41 -8.81
C SER A 183 -10.69 -21.49 -7.92
N LEU A 184 -9.61 -22.02 -8.47
CA LEU A 184 -8.30 -22.11 -7.84
C LEU A 184 -7.30 -21.34 -8.71
N LEU A 185 -6.60 -20.40 -8.11
CA LEU A 185 -5.49 -19.67 -8.69
C LEU A 185 -4.21 -20.05 -7.96
N THR A 186 -3.23 -20.54 -8.71
CA THR A 186 -1.90 -20.88 -8.21
C THR A 186 -0.89 -19.92 -8.78
N GLN A 187 -0.07 -19.30 -7.93
CA GLN A 187 1.00 -18.40 -8.32
C GLN A 187 2.31 -18.88 -7.68
N LEU A 188 3.32 -19.10 -8.51
CA LEU A 188 4.67 -19.47 -8.10
C LEU A 188 5.61 -18.33 -8.46
N SER A 189 6.16 -17.64 -7.46
CA SER A 189 7.12 -16.56 -7.65
C SER A 189 8.54 -17.04 -7.31
N HIS A 190 9.50 -16.71 -8.17
CA HIS A 190 10.92 -16.97 -8.02
C HIS A 190 11.67 -15.65 -8.11
N ASN A 191 12.24 -15.21 -7.00
CA ASN A 191 12.88 -13.91 -6.85
C ASN A 191 14.36 -14.09 -6.46
N THR A 192 15.24 -13.63 -7.34
CA THR A 192 16.70 -13.69 -7.17
C THR A 192 17.30 -12.29 -6.98
N GLY A 193 16.47 -11.27 -6.76
CA GLY A 193 16.88 -9.86 -6.72
C GLY A 193 17.10 -9.28 -8.12
N LYS A 194 18.06 -9.79 -8.89
CA LYS A 194 18.33 -9.29 -10.25
C LYS A 194 17.18 -9.54 -11.23
N TYR A 195 16.60 -10.73 -11.17
CA TYR A 195 15.42 -11.09 -11.93
C TYR A 195 14.36 -11.69 -11.01
N SER A 196 13.11 -11.53 -11.40
CA SER A 196 11.93 -12.05 -10.70
C SER A 196 10.97 -12.63 -11.71
N ASN A 197 10.68 -13.92 -11.59
CA ASN A 197 9.78 -14.66 -12.48
C ASN A 197 8.56 -15.12 -11.69
N GLU A 198 7.37 -14.95 -12.25
CA GLU A 198 6.12 -15.45 -11.68
C GLU A 198 5.38 -16.30 -12.70
N TYR A 199 4.95 -17.48 -12.27
CA TYR A 199 4.11 -18.37 -13.04
C TYR A 199 2.73 -18.41 -12.42
N LEU A 200 1.69 -18.22 -13.23
CA LEU A 200 0.31 -18.21 -12.81
C LEU A 200 -0.44 -19.33 -13.52
N PHE A 201 -1.31 -20.01 -12.79
CA PHE A 201 -2.24 -20.97 -13.34
C PHE A 201 -3.59 -20.83 -12.66
N SER A 202 -4.67 -20.73 -13.44
CA SER A 202 -6.04 -20.62 -12.93
C SER A 202 -6.93 -21.71 -13.51
N THR A 203 -7.71 -22.38 -12.66
CA THR A 203 -8.58 -23.50 -13.07
C THR A 203 -9.88 -23.05 -13.72
N ASP A 204 -10.30 -21.80 -13.56
CA ASP A 204 -11.58 -21.28 -14.08
C ASP A 204 -11.62 -21.34 -15.62
N ASN A 205 -10.55 -20.85 -16.25
CA ASN A 205 -10.41 -20.79 -17.71
C ASN A 205 -9.13 -21.49 -18.20
N ALA A 206 -8.55 -22.40 -17.39
CA ALA A 206 -7.24 -23.01 -17.62
C ALA A 206 -6.19 -21.97 -18.07
N LEU A 207 -6.16 -20.82 -17.41
CA LEU A 207 -5.31 -19.69 -17.79
C LEU A 207 -3.89 -19.95 -17.29
N PHE A 208 -2.93 -19.99 -18.22
CA PHE A 208 -1.51 -19.97 -17.91
C PHE A 208 -0.99 -18.55 -18.06
N GLY A 209 -0.23 -18.09 -17.08
CA GLY A 209 0.40 -16.77 -17.09
C GLY A 209 1.87 -16.87 -16.75
N TRP A 210 2.66 -16.01 -17.37
CA TRP A 210 4.05 -15.78 -17.02
C TRP A 210 4.28 -14.28 -16.86
N ARG A 211 5.05 -13.91 -15.84
CA ARG A 211 5.54 -12.54 -15.64
C ARG A 211 7.03 -12.60 -15.37
N GLY A 212 7.78 -11.70 -15.98
CA GLY A 212 9.21 -11.53 -15.76
C GLY A 212 9.53 -10.07 -15.48
N LEU A 213 10.40 -9.84 -14.51
CA LEU A 213 10.99 -8.54 -14.23
C LEU A 213 12.51 -8.69 -14.15
N TRP A 214 13.22 -7.81 -14.85
CA TRP A 214 14.67 -7.74 -14.92
C TRP A 214 15.14 -6.38 -14.43
N ASN A 215 16.00 -6.36 -13.41
CA ASN A 215 16.63 -5.16 -12.89
C ASN A 215 18.00 -4.98 -13.53
N PHE A 216 18.19 -3.85 -14.20
CA PHE A 216 19.49 -3.46 -14.73
C PHE A 216 20.40 -2.93 -13.62
N GLY A 217 21.68 -3.25 -13.72
CA GLY A 217 22.71 -2.89 -12.74
C GLY A 217 23.52 -4.10 -12.28
N PRO A 218 24.47 -3.88 -11.34
CA PRO A 218 25.27 -4.96 -10.79
C PRO A 218 24.37 -6.04 -10.15
N ASP A 219 24.81 -7.30 -10.19
CA ASP A 219 24.07 -8.37 -9.52
C ASP A 219 24.20 -8.19 -8.00
N PRO A 220 23.11 -8.16 -7.22
CA PRO A 220 23.21 -8.08 -5.76
C PRO A 220 23.94 -9.28 -5.13
N ARG A 221 24.12 -10.38 -5.87
CA ARG A 221 24.83 -11.59 -5.42
C ARG A 221 26.36 -11.48 -5.45
N ASP A 222 26.92 -10.59 -6.27
CA ASP A 222 28.38 -10.48 -6.48
C ASP A 222 29.08 -9.66 -5.36
N GLY A 223 28.41 -9.46 -4.22
CA GLY A 223 28.90 -8.70 -3.07
C GLY A 223 28.44 -7.24 -3.04
N PRO A 224 28.60 -6.54 -1.90
CA PRO A 224 28.23 -5.13 -1.78
C PRO A 224 29.11 -4.29 -2.72
N SER A 225 28.51 -3.69 -3.75
CA SER A 225 29.21 -2.74 -4.61
C SER A 225 29.69 -1.55 -3.76
N SER A 226 30.95 -1.16 -3.91
CA SER A 226 31.59 -0.08 -3.14
C SER A 226 30.94 1.29 -3.32
N SER A 227 30.08 1.47 -4.33
CA SER A 227 29.27 2.67 -4.54
C SER A 227 27.77 2.39 -4.35
N PRO A 228 27.06 3.24 -3.60
CA PRO A 228 25.61 3.14 -3.47
C PRO A 228 24.94 3.47 -4.80
N ARG A 229 23.93 2.69 -5.18
CA ARG A 229 23.21 2.90 -6.44
C ARG A 229 22.29 4.11 -6.32
N LEU A 230 22.32 4.96 -7.34
CA LEU A 230 21.58 6.21 -7.37
C LEU A 230 20.23 6.06 -8.12
N SER A 231 20.18 5.18 -9.12
CA SER A 231 18.98 4.89 -9.89
C SER A 231 18.86 3.40 -10.21
N LEU A 232 17.63 2.97 -10.43
CA LEU A 232 17.27 1.61 -10.82
C LEU A 232 16.40 1.68 -12.07
N LEU A 233 16.87 1.03 -13.14
CA LEU A 233 16.07 0.75 -14.32
C LEU A 233 15.63 -0.72 -14.26
N SER A 234 14.34 -0.97 -14.37
CA SER A 234 13.74 -2.30 -14.44
C SER A 234 12.95 -2.42 -15.73
N ALA A 235 13.08 -3.55 -16.43
CA ALA A 235 12.24 -3.91 -17.56
C ALA A 235 11.53 -5.23 -17.28
N GLY A 236 10.29 -5.37 -17.71
CA GLY A 236 9.54 -6.60 -17.52
C GLY A 236 8.51 -6.82 -18.61
N ALA A 237 7.95 -8.02 -18.59
CA ALA A 237 6.90 -8.43 -19.50
C ALA A 237 5.98 -9.43 -18.80
N GLU A 238 4.73 -9.50 -19.25
CA GLU A 238 3.81 -10.56 -18.90
C GLU A 238 3.14 -11.11 -20.16
N ALA A 239 2.82 -12.40 -20.12
CA ALA A 239 2.08 -13.09 -21.15
C ALA A 239 1.08 -14.04 -20.49
N TYR A 240 -0.14 -14.06 -21.01
CA TYR A 240 -1.23 -14.91 -20.57
C TYR A 240 -1.79 -15.66 -21.77
N TYR A 241 -2.10 -16.92 -21.55
CA TYR A 241 -2.72 -17.78 -22.54
C TYR A 241 -3.75 -18.69 -21.88
N SER A 242 -4.97 -18.67 -22.39
CA SER A 242 -6.01 -19.64 -22.02
C SER A 242 -6.35 -20.49 -23.25
N PRO A 243 -6.15 -21.83 -23.19
CA PRO A 243 -6.59 -22.74 -24.23
C PRO A 243 -8.13 -22.81 -24.36
N ILE A 244 -8.85 -22.70 -23.23
CA ILE A 244 -10.31 -22.86 -23.19
C ILE A 244 -11.00 -21.69 -23.89
N SER A 245 -10.60 -20.45 -23.59
CA SER A 245 -11.16 -19.27 -24.25
C SER A 245 -10.39 -18.85 -25.50
N SER A 246 -9.26 -19.50 -25.82
CA SER A 246 -8.35 -19.12 -26.91
C SER A 246 -7.94 -17.64 -26.86
N LEU A 247 -7.76 -17.10 -25.65
CA LEU A 247 -7.37 -15.70 -25.45
C LEU A 247 -5.89 -15.60 -25.11
N ILE A 248 -5.24 -14.62 -25.71
CA ILE A 248 -3.85 -14.26 -25.45
C ILE A 248 -3.82 -12.82 -24.94
N GLY A 249 -3.12 -12.60 -23.83
CA GLY A 249 -2.82 -11.27 -23.31
C GLY A 249 -1.31 -11.11 -23.19
N MET A 250 -0.79 -9.94 -23.51
CA MET A 250 0.61 -9.63 -23.23
C MET A 250 0.78 -8.16 -22.92
N SER A 251 1.72 -7.85 -22.04
CA SER A 251 2.13 -6.47 -21.77
C SER A 251 3.63 -6.41 -21.51
N THR A 252 4.23 -5.26 -21.79
CA THR A 252 5.61 -4.96 -21.45
C THR A 252 5.66 -3.70 -20.62
N GLY A 253 6.62 -3.63 -19.70
CA GLY A 253 6.72 -2.57 -18.73
C GLY A 253 8.17 -2.13 -18.50
N LEU A 254 8.40 -0.84 -18.43
CA LEU A 254 9.67 -0.24 -18.01
C LEU A 254 9.43 0.61 -16.77
N ARG A 255 10.29 0.50 -15.77
CA ARG A 255 10.26 1.31 -14.56
C ARG A 255 11.63 1.90 -14.31
N PHE A 256 11.69 3.23 -14.23
CA PHE A 256 12.85 3.96 -13.75
C PHE A 256 12.52 4.52 -12.38
N SER A 257 13.37 4.26 -11.38
CA SER A 257 13.17 4.75 -10.01
C SER A 257 14.48 5.27 -9.43
N THR A 258 14.42 6.41 -8.74
CA THR A 258 15.55 6.94 -7.97
C THR A 258 15.64 6.24 -6.62
N LEU A 259 16.81 5.71 -6.29
CA LEU A 259 17.03 4.99 -5.03
C LEU A 259 17.27 5.98 -3.87
N PRO A 260 17.06 5.55 -2.61
CA PRO A 260 17.23 6.42 -1.44
C PRO A 260 18.58 7.13 -1.39
N ALA A 261 19.65 6.44 -1.76
CA ALA A 261 21.01 6.99 -1.77
C ALA A 261 21.21 8.19 -2.72
N ALA A 262 20.32 8.41 -3.69
CA ALA A 262 20.37 9.60 -4.56
C ALA A 262 19.71 10.84 -3.95
N THR A 263 18.90 10.66 -2.91
CA THR A 263 18.12 11.70 -2.24
C THR A 263 18.65 12.02 -0.84
N ASP A 264 19.45 11.11 -0.25
CA ASP A 264 20.06 11.32 1.06
C ASP A 264 20.98 12.55 1.02
N LEU A 265 20.49 13.65 1.61
CA LEU A 265 21.30 14.80 1.94
C LEU A 265 22.32 14.34 2.99
N PRO A 266 23.62 14.70 2.89
CA PRO A 266 24.56 14.40 3.94
C PRO A 266 24.03 15.04 5.22
N SER A 267 23.62 14.20 6.18
CA SER A 267 23.33 14.67 7.53
C SER A 267 24.55 15.46 7.99
N SER A 268 24.36 16.75 8.25
CA SER A 268 25.37 17.59 8.88
C SER A 268 25.95 16.83 10.07
N GLN A 269 27.17 16.34 9.95
CA GLN A 269 27.94 15.90 11.10
C GLN A 269 28.08 17.13 11.99
N SER A 270 27.26 17.16 13.04
CA SER A 270 27.44 18.04 14.18
C SER A 270 28.81 17.77 14.76
N THR A 271 29.71 18.74 14.59
CA THR A 271 30.82 19.08 15.48
C THR A 271 31.51 17.91 16.20
N SER A 272 32.59 17.42 15.61
CA SER A 272 33.78 17.05 16.38
C SER A 272 35.02 17.53 15.63
N THR A 273 35.64 18.56 16.19
CA THR A 273 36.97 19.05 15.84
C THR A 273 38.01 17.93 15.94
N SER A 274 38.59 17.52 14.81
CA SER A 274 39.97 17.00 14.76
C SER A 274 40.47 16.94 13.31
N THR A 275 41.36 17.89 13.00
CA THR A 275 42.53 17.80 12.11
C THR A 275 42.63 16.69 11.05
N SER A 276 42.86 17.15 9.81
CA SER A 276 43.37 16.49 8.59
C SER A 276 42.35 15.86 7.63
N PRO A 277 42.27 16.32 6.36
CA PRO A 277 41.45 15.67 5.32
C PRO A 277 42.24 14.52 4.65
N PRO A 278 41.66 13.32 4.47
CA PRO A 278 42.18 12.35 3.52
C PRO A 278 41.83 12.78 2.08
N PRO A 279 42.72 12.59 1.10
CA PRO A 279 42.37 12.79 -0.31
C PRO A 279 41.57 11.57 -0.81
N ASN A 280 40.51 11.81 -1.58
CA ASN A 280 39.57 10.85 -2.19
C ASN A 280 38.33 10.47 -1.37
N GLN A 281 37.52 11.45 -0.96
CA GLN A 281 36.08 11.24 -0.83
C GLN A 281 35.37 11.73 -2.10
N PRO A 282 34.54 10.92 -2.77
CA PRO A 282 33.74 11.42 -3.88
C PRO A 282 32.78 12.49 -3.35
N ASN A 283 32.79 13.67 -3.97
CA ASN A 283 31.84 14.76 -3.73
C ASN A 283 30.41 14.21 -3.89
N ASN A 284 29.78 13.84 -2.78
CA ASN A 284 28.44 13.25 -2.77
C ASN A 284 27.41 14.40 -2.78
N THR A 285 27.34 15.14 -3.88
CA THR A 285 26.27 16.12 -4.10
C THR A 285 24.99 15.37 -4.46
N PRO A 286 23.84 15.67 -3.82
CA PRO A 286 22.58 15.01 -4.14
C PRO A 286 22.23 15.26 -5.61
N ILE A 287 22.11 14.21 -6.41
CA ILE A 287 21.81 14.30 -7.86
C ILE A 287 20.33 14.68 -8.08
N SER A 288 19.47 14.41 -7.10
CA SER A 288 18.06 14.77 -7.17
C SER A 288 17.53 15.25 -5.81
N THR A 289 16.81 16.37 -5.85
CA THR A 289 16.19 16.98 -4.66
C THR A 289 15.02 16.14 -4.11
N PHE A 290 14.42 15.28 -4.93
CA PHE A 290 13.27 14.45 -4.53
C PHE A 290 13.24 13.12 -5.28
N PRO A 291 12.76 12.02 -4.66
CA PRO A 291 12.69 10.75 -5.34
C PRO A 291 11.47 10.71 -6.28
N TYR A 292 11.68 10.10 -7.44
CA TYR A 292 10.65 9.92 -8.45
C TYR A 292 10.71 8.54 -9.10
N THR A 293 9.57 8.12 -9.62
CA THR A 293 9.34 6.85 -10.30
C THR A 293 8.60 7.13 -11.60
N LEU A 294 9.22 6.76 -12.72
CA LEU A 294 8.65 6.81 -14.06
C LEU A 294 8.34 5.38 -14.48
N THR A 295 7.11 5.11 -14.89
CA THR A 295 6.72 3.79 -15.40
C THR A 295 6.07 3.94 -16.76
N LEU A 296 6.47 3.09 -17.70
CA LEU A 296 5.89 2.97 -19.03
C LEU A 296 5.35 1.55 -19.18
N THR A 297 4.09 1.41 -19.55
CA THR A 297 3.46 0.11 -19.81
C THR A 297 2.84 0.11 -21.20
N LEU A 298 3.03 -0.97 -21.93
CA LEU A 298 2.55 -1.15 -23.29
C LEU A 298 1.81 -2.48 -23.38
N THR A 299 0.59 -2.45 -23.90
CA THR A 299 -0.20 -3.64 -24.22
C THR A 299 -0.33 -3.75 -25.73
N PRO A 300 0.59 -4.43 -26.43
CA PRO A 300 0.61 -4.42 -27.89
C PRO A 300 -0.65 -5.02 -28.52
N VAL A 301 -1.32 -5.97 -27.84
CA VAL A 301 -2.55 -6.60 -28.35
C VAL A 301 -3.73 -5.64 -28.40
N THR A 302 -3.86 -4.76 -27.40
CA THR A 302 -4.95 -3.77 -27.31
C THR A 302 -4.53 -2.38 -27.79
N GLY A 303 -3.25 -2.17 -28.10
CA GLY A 303 -2.71 -0.88 -28.53
C GLY A 303 -2.69 0.18 -27.43
N SER A 304 -2.80 -0.19 -26.15
CA SER A 304 -2.81 0.79 -25.05
C SER A 304 -1.39 1.02 -24.52
N LEU A 305 -1.05 2.29 -24.38
CA LEU A 305 0.20 2.81 -23.84
C LEU A 305 -0.15 3.61 -22.60
N SER A 306 0.44 3.30 -21.45
CA SER A 306 0.27 4.10 -20.23
C SER A 306 1.61 4.49 -19.63
N THR A 307 1.79 5.80 -19.48
CA THR A 307 2.95 6.42 -18.85
C THR A 307 2.51 6.99 -17.50
N THR A 308 3.26 6.68 -16.45
CA THR A 308 3.03 7.23 -15.12
C THR A 308 4.28 7.91 -14.59
N TYR A 309 4.10 9.08 -13.99
CA TYR A 309 5.11 9.82 -13.27
C TYR A 309 4.66 10.05 -11.83
N SER A 310 5.38 9.48 -10.87
CA SER A 310 5.11 9.66 -9.44
C SER A 310 6.35 10.25 -8.76
N LEU A 311 6.16 11.25 -7.92
CA LEU A 311 7.25 11.91 -7.21
C LEU A 311 6.87 12.22 -5.78
N ARG A 312 7.86 12.28 -4.89
CA ARG A 312 7.67 12.65 -3.49
C ARG A 312 8.34 13.99 -3.22
N ALA A 313 7.60 15.09 -3.43
CA ALA A 313 8.15 16.43 -3.28
C ALA A 313 8.49 16.79 -1.83
N SER A 314 7.84 16.20 -0.83
CA SER A 314 8.22 16.34 0.58
C SER A 314 8.05 15.02 1.34
N PRO A 315 8.64 14.89 2.55
CA PRO A 315 8.41 13.72 3.41
C PRO A 315 6.92 13.42 3.65
N ASN A 316 6.07 14.43 3.54
CA ASN A 316 4.64 14.38 3.80
C ASN A 316 3.78 14.67 2.55
N LEU A 317 4.37 14.87 1.37
CA LEU A 317 3.62 15.25 0.19
C LEU A 317 4.15 14.54 -1.07
N ALA A 318 3.25 13.83 -1.73
CA ALA A 318 3.54 13.08 -2.95
C ALA A 318 2.53 13.41 -4.05
N PHE A 319 3.00 13.35 -5.29
CA PHE A 319 2.21 13.60 -6.48
C PHE A 319 2.33 12.42 -7.44
N SER A 320 1.28 12.17 -8.21
CA SER A 320 1.29 11.20 -9.28
C SER A 320 0.47 11.72 -10.47
N SER A 321 0.95 11.46 -11.67
CA SER A 321 0.24 11.75 -12.92
C SER A 321 0.33 10.54 -13.83
N ARG A 322 -0.80 10.08 -14.35
CA ARG A 322 -0.91 8.96 -15.28
C ARG A 322 -1.53 9.46 -16.58
N PHE A 323 -0.83 9.20 -17.67
CA PHE A 323 -1.28 9.45 -19.03
C PHE A 323 -1.48 8.10 -19.72
N GLY A 324 -2.72 7.81 -20.11
CA GLY A 324 -3.09 6.68 -20.94
C GLY A 324 -3.34 7.16 -22.38
N PHE A 325 -2.87 6.39 -23.35
CA PHE A 325 -3.11 6.63 -24.76
C PHE A 325 -3.40 5.31 -25.45
N ASN A 326 -4.46 5.27 -26.25
CA ASN A 326 -4.77 4.12 -27.07
C ASN A 326 -4.45 4.42 -28.54
N VAL A 327 -3.51 3.67 -29.11
CA VAL A 327 -3.02 3.86 -30.48
C VAL A 327 -4.09 3.57 -31.53
N TYR A 328 -5.04 2.67 -31.24
CA TYR A 328 -6.08 2.31 -32.19
C TYR A 328 -7.27 3.27 -32.19
N SER A 329 -7.66 3.78 -31.02
CA SER A 329 -8.78 4.72 -30.90
C SER A 329 -8.36 6.20 -30.88
N TRP A 330 -7.05 6.49 -30.76
CA TRP A 330 -6.51 7.83 -30.51
C TRP A 330 -7.09 8.50 -29.27
N GLU A 331 -7.62 7.70 -28.35
CA GLU A 331 -8.16 8.18 -27.10
C GLU A 331 -7.03 8.42 -26.10
N SER A 332 -7.07 9.58 -25.44
CA SER A 332 -6.16 9.92 -24.36
C SER A 332 -6.92 10.08 -23.07
N GLU A 333 -6.36 9.53 -21.99
CA GLU A 333 -6.85 9.66 -20.63
C GLU A 333 -5.75 10.30 -19.78
N MET A 334 -6.08 11.34 -19.02
CA MET A 334 -5.17 11.92 -18.05
C MET A 334 -5.79 11.90 -16.65
N VAL A 335 -5.02 11.40 -15.68
CA VAL A 335 -5.40 11.37 -14.27
C VAL A 335 -4.25 11.92 -13.44
N ALA A 336 -4.54 12.86 -12.56
CA ALA A 336 -3.59 13.40 -11.61
C ALA A 336 -4.07 13.13 -10.18
N GLY A 337 -3.14 12.98 -9.26
CA GLY A 337 -3.47 12.82 -7.85
C GLY A 337 -2.34 13.26 -6.94
N CYS A 338 -2.71 13.54 -5.70
CA CYS A 338 -1.77 13.93 -4.65
C CYS A 338 -2.13 13.26 -3.32
N GLU A 339 -1.11 13.04 -2.52
CA GLU A 339 -1.20 12.52 -1.16
C GLU A 339 -0.52 13.53 -0.22
N LEU A 340 -1.25 13.98 0.80
CA LEU A 340 -0.78 14.92 1.80
C LEU A 340 -0.94 14.33 3.20
N TRP A 341 0.18 14.13 3.88
CA TRP A 341 0.27 13.72 5.27
C TRP A 341 0.27 14.94 6.18
N ARG A 342 -0.60 14.92 7.18
CA ARG A 342 -0.71 15.97 8.21
C ARG A 342 -0.54 15.33 9.58
N LYS A 343 0.44 15.82 10.32
CA LYS A 343 0.59 15.53 11.75
C LYS A 343 -0.25 16.55 12.52
N SER A 344 -1.30 16.11 13.20
CA SER A 344 -2.01 16.95 14.14
C SER A 344 -1.23 16.91 15.45
N LYS A 345 -0.47 17.98 15.71
CA LYS A 345 0.04 18.26 17.05
C LYS A 345 -1.15 18.69 17.89
N ARG A 346 -1.78 17.75 18.57
CA ARG A 346 -2.67 18.11 19.67
C ARG A 346 -1.75 18.47 20.82
N SER A 347 -1.51 19.77 21.00
CA SER A 347 -0.94 20.27 22.25
C SER A 347 -1.91 19.87 23.36
N PRO A 348 -1.50 19.08 24.38
CA PRO A 348 -2.35 18.80 25.53
C PRO A 348 -2.72 20.09 26.29
N ASP A 349 -2.02 21.20 26.02
CA ASP A 349 -2.24 22.53 26.58
C ASP A 349 -3.04 23.49 25.69
N ASP A 350 -3.68 23.03 24.60
CA ASP A 350 -4.60 23.89 23.83
C ASP A 350 -5.99 24.01 24.50
N ASP A 351 -6.00 24.15 25.83
CA ASP A 351 -7.04 24.91 26.51
C ASP A 351 -6.87 26.34 26.00
N GLY A 352 -7.82 26.86 25.22
CA GLY A 352 -7.84 28.25 24.71
C GLY A 352 -7.80 29.36 25.80
N LEU A 353 -7.43 29.00 27.02
CA LEU A 353 -7.13 29.81 28.19
C LEU A 353 -5.63 30.01 28.45
N GLU A 354 -4.71 29.36 27.74
CA GLU A 354 -3.25 29.58 27.93
C GLU A 354 -2.84 31.03 27.71
N TRP A 355 -3.45 31.71 26.72
CA TRP A 355 -3.26 33.15 26.53
C TRP A 355 -3.79 33.97 27.72
N ALA A 356 -4.90 33.54 28.33
CA ALA A 356 -5.51 34.19 29.50
C ALA A 356 -4.70 33.95 30.78
N ARG A 357 -4.17 32.74 30.98
CA ARG A 357 -3.25 32.41 32.08
C ARG A 357 -1.94 33.17 31.96
N ARG A 358 -1.39 33.30 30.75
CA ARG A 358 -0.20 34.13 30.47
C ARG A 358 -0.46 35.60 30.80
N LYS A 359 -1.62 36.13 30.39
CA LYS A 359 -2.02 37.52 30.67
C LYS A 359 -2.29 37.79 32.15
N MET A 360 -2.85 36.82 32.89
CA MET A 360 -3.00 36.92 34.36
C MET A 360 -1.66 36.82 35.10
N ARG A 361 -0.72 36.00 34.60
CA ARG A 361 0.63 35.89 35.17
C ARG A 361 1.41 37.19 35.02
N GLU A 362 1.17 37.92 33.93
CA GLU A 362 1.78 39.23 33.66
C GLU A 362 1.18 40.37 34.50
N SER A 363 -0.07 40.24 34.98
CA SER A 363 -0.74 41.28 35.77
C SER A 363 -0.52 41.20 37.28
N MET A 364 0.00 40.10 37.82
CA MET A 364 0.00 39.88 39.28
C MET A 364 1.37 39.95 39.97
N PHE A 365 2.50 39.70 39.29
CA PHE A 365 3.81 39.69 39.96
C PHE A 365 4.98 40.12 39.05
N PRO A 366 5.53 41.34 39.21
CA PRO A 366 6.87 41.62 38.73
C PRO A 366 7.87 41.08 39.77
N SER A 367 8.71 40.13 39.37
CA SER A 367 9.83 39.56 40.12
C SER A 367 9.51 38.45 41.13
N SER A 368 9.86 37.22 40.75
CA SER A 368 10.56 36.28 41.66
C SER A 368 11.17 35.12 40.88
N THR A 369 12.50 35.13 40.82
CA THR A 369 13.46 34.01 40.82
C THR A 369 12.99 32.60 40.41
N VAL A 370 13.60 32.15 39.31
CA VAL A 370 13.56 30.80 38.71
C VAL A 370 14.12 29.74 39.67
N SER A 371 13.31 28.73 39.99
CA SER A 371 13.77 27.40 40.44
C SER A 371 13.53 26.39 39.31
N PRO A 372 14.49 25.52 38.95
CA PRO A 372 14.32 24.58 37.86
C PRO A 372 13.26 23.51 38.23
N PRO A 373 12.35 23.13 37.31
CA PRO A 373 11.41 22.04 37.58
C PRO A 373 12.16 20.72 37.65
N LEU A 374 11.82 19.89 38.65
CA LEU A 374 12.22 18.48 38.70
C LEU A 374 11.77 17.76 37.42
N PRO A 375 12.54 16.76 36.92
CA PRO A 375 12.15 15.99 35.76
C PRO A 375 10.87 15.20 36.07
N GLU A 376 9.77 15.58 35.42
CA GLU A 376 8.58 14.73 35.36
C GLU A 376 8.95 13.35 34.78
N PRO A 377 8.35 12.26 35.26
CA PRO A 377 8.51 10.97 34.60
C PRO A 377 8.06 11.12 33.15
N ILE A 378 8.87 10.60 32.22
CA ILE A 378 8.61 10.56 30.78
C ILE A 378 7.19 10.01 30.59
N LYS A 379 6.22 10.91 30.38
CA LYS A 379 4.88 10.54 29.94
C LYS A 379 5.08 9.93 28.57
N GLU A 380 4.75 8.65 28.46
CA GLU A 380 4.65 7.93 27.20
C GLU A 380 3.99 8.86 26.17
N GLU A 381 4.73 9.16 25.10
CA GLU A 381 4.36 10.14 24.09
C GLU A 381 2.89 9.96 23.71
N GLU A 382 2.03 10.95 24.04
CA GLU A 382 0.68 11.03 23.48
C GLU A 382 0.85 11.07 21.95
N GLN A 383 0.68 9.89 21.34
CA GLN A 383 1.04 9.66 19.95
C GLN A 383 0.33 10.66 19.05
N GLU A 384 1.14 11.42 18.29
CA GLU A 384 0.69 12.41 17.32
C GLU A 384 -0.43 11.84 16.44
N ASN A 385 -1.57 12.53 16.37
CA ASN A 385 -2.67 12.12 15.51
C ASN A 385 -2.27 12.37 14.05
N GLU A 386 -1.77 11.33 13.38
CA GLU A 386 -1.48 11.38 11.95
C GLU A 386 -2.77 11.27 11.13
N SER A 387 -2.83 12.03 10.05
CA SER A 387 -3.90 11.94 9.04
C SER A 387 -3.31 12.07 7.64
N VAL A 388 -3.98 11.47 6.68
CA VAL A 388 -3.63 11.51 5.26
C VAL A 388 -4.83 11.96 4.46
N LEU A 389 -4.59 12.88 3.52
CA LEU A 389 -5.56 13.33 2.54
C LEU A 389 -5.08 12.92 1.16
N LYS A 390 -5.88 12.15 0.44
CA LYS A 390 -5.64 11.80 -0.96
C LYS A 390 -6.67 12.49 -1.84
N ILE A 391 -6.18 13.03 -2.94
CA ILE A 391 -6.98 13.74 -3.93
C ILE A 391 -6.66 13.12 -5.29
N ARG A 392 -7.69 12.84 -6.07
CA ARG A 392 -7.58 12.39 -7.46
C ARG A 392 -8.46 13.25 -8.32
N VAL A 393 -7.96 13.67 -9.47
CA VAL A 393 -8.68 14.44 -10.48
C VAL A 393 -8.52 13.76 -11.84
N ASP A 394 -9.64 13.42 -12.45
CA ASP A 394 -9.69 12.86 -13.81
C ASP A 394 -9.88 13.96 -14.86
N GLN A 395 -9.57 13.67 -16.13
CA GLN A 395 -9.78 14.55 -17.28
C GLN A 395 -11.23 15.06 -17.42
N SER A 396 -12.22 14.28 -16.98
CA SER A 396 -13.64 14.70 -16.95
C SER A 396 -14.01 15.57 -15.75
N TRP A 397 -13.03 16.12 -15.02
CA TRP A 397 -13.23 16.90 -13.78
C TRP A 397 -13.93 16.13 -12.65
N ASN A 398 -13.87 14.79 -12.67
CA ASN A 398 -14.27 13.99 -11.52
C ASN A 398 -13.18 14.10 -10.46
N VAL A 399 -13.57 14.50 -9.25
CA VAL A 399 -12.67 14.64 -8.11
C VAL A 399 -13.03 13.59 -7.07
N ARG A 400 -12.05 12.80 -6.64
CA ARG A 400 -12.19 11.90 -5.48
C ARG A 400 -11.32 12.42 -4.35
N LEU A 401 -11.90 12.49 -3.17
CA LEU A 401 -11.23 12.87 -1.94
C LEU A 401 -11.32 11.71 -0.96
N LEU A 402 -10.22 11.37 -0.34
CA LEU A 402 -10.14 10.35 0.71
C LEU A 402 -9.35 10.92 1.88
N TRP A 403 -9.98 10.99 3.04
CA TRP A 403 -9.32 11.33 4.29
C TRP A 403 -9.21 10.07 5.13
N GLU A 404 -8.01 9.73 5.58
CA GLU A 404 -7.79 8.66 6.56
C GLU A 404 -7.07 9.25 7.76
N GLY A 405 -7.50 8.90 8.96
CA GLY A 405 -6.92 9.47 10.17
C GLY A 405 -7.24 8.65 11.41
N ARG A 406 -6.44 8.91 12.45
CA ARG A 406 -6.67 8.31 13.76
C ARG A 406 -7.58 9.20 14.60
N VAL A 407 -8.58 8.59 15.23
CA VAL A 407 -9.48 9.22 16.20
C VAL A 407 -9.48 8.35 17.46
N LYS A 408 -8.68 8.73 18.46
CA LYS A 408 -8.43 7.91 19.66
C LYS A 408 -7.88 6.53 19.27
N GLU A 409 -8.58 5.45 19.63
CA GLU A 409 -8.24 4.07 19.27
C GLU A 409 -8.90 3.62 17.96
N LEU A 410 -9.60 4.51 17.24
CA LEU A 410 -10.26 4.17 15.97
C LEU A 410 -9.47 4.71 14.79
N LEU A 411 -9.40 3.90 13.73
CA LEU A 411 -8.89 4.31 12.43
C LEU A 411 -10.09 4.59 11.53
N VAL A 412 -10.19 5.83 11.06
CA VAL A 412 -11.35 6.29 10.28
C VAL A 412 -10.88 6.62 8.86
N SER A 413 -11.63 6.16 7.87
CA SER A 413 -11.44 6.49 6.47
C SER A 413 -12.76 7.06 5.93
N ALA A 414 -12.75 8.32 5.50
CA ALA A 414 -13.90 9.02 4.94
C ALA A 414 -13.62 9.36 3.48
N GLY A 415 -14.52 8.97 2.58
CA GLY A 415 -14.38 9.13 1.15
C GLY A 415 -15.52 9.94 0.55
N VAL A 416 -15.19 10.78 -0.42
CA VAL A 416 -16.15 11.59 -1.19
C VAL A 416 -15.77 11.52 -2.67
N GLY A 417 -16.76 11.21 -3.52
CA GLY A 417 -16.68 11.39 -4.96
C GLY A 417 -17.53 12.57 -5.42
N LEU A 418 -16.91 13.53 -6.11
CA LEU A 418 -17.55 14.67 -6.77
C LEU A 418 -17.35 14.54 -8.28
N GLY A 419 -18.36 14.91 -9.07
CA GLY A 419 -18.24 14.91 -10.51
C GLY A 419 -19.30 15.76 -11.17
N PRO A 420 -19.00 16.37 -12.32
CA PRO A 420 -19.95 17.21 -13.02
C PRO A 420 -20.99 16.37 -13.76
N SER A 421 -22.01 15.88 -13.07
CA SER A 421 -23.29 15.55 -13.71
C SER A 421 -24.18 16.79 -13.75
N SER A 422 -23.73 17.83 -14.48
CA SER A 422 -24.51 18.97 -15.05
C SER A 422 -23.59 20.14 -15.44
N PHE A 423 -22.69 19.95 -16.41
CA PHE A 423 -22.21 21.07 -17.24
C PHE A 423 -22.78 20.92 -18.66
N THR A 424 -24.08 20.60 -18.80
CA THR A 424 -24.79 20.98 -20.01
C THR A 424 -25.14 22.46 -19.86
N SER A 425 -24.27 23.29 -20.41
CA SER A 425 -24.51 24.71 -20.66
C SER A 425 -25.88 24.86 -21.28
N SER A 426 -26.76 25.58 -20.58
CA SER A 426 -28.03 26.06 -21.07
C SER A 426 -27.81 27.05 -22.22
N TYR A 427 -27.67 26.52 -23.44
CA TYR A 427 -27.79 27.25 -24.71
C TYR A 427 -28.53 26.39 -25.74
N ALA A 428 -29.78 26.06 -25.45
CA ALA A 428 -30.75 25.69 -26.47
C ALA A 428 -32.13 26.13 -25.97
N ALA A 429 -32.44 27.39 -26.25
CA ALA A 429 -33.80 27.89 -26.12
C ALA A 429 -34.68 27.31 -27.24
N ALA A 430 -35.93 27.03 -26.85
CA ALA A 430 -37.13 26.89 -27.66
C ALA A 430 -37.33 25.60 -28.49
N ALA A 431 -38.12 24.67 -27.96
CA ALA A 431 -39.43 24.29 -28.53
C ALA A 431 -40.14 23.20 -27.68
N GLY A 432 -41.42 23.41 -27.36
CA GLY A 432 -42.40 22.32 -27.23
C GLY A 432 -42.83 21.83 -25.83
N ALA A 433 -43.87 22.49 -25.28
CA ALA A 433 -45.07 21.92 -24.63
C ALA A 433 -45.02 20.79 -23.56
N GLN A 434 -45.39 21.20 -22.34
CA GLN A 434 -46.42 20.65 -21.42
C GLN A 434 -46.46 19.19 -20.91
N SER A 435 -46.35 19.12 -19.57
CA SER A 435 -47.22 18.46 -18.58
C SER A 435 -46.88 17.05 -18.07
N GLY A 436 -46.81 16.94 -16.73
CA GLY A 436 -46.73 15.69 -15.96
C GLY A 436 -45.82 15.80 -14.75
N GLY A 437 -46.34 16.26 -13.60
CA GLY A 437 -45.56 16.54 -12.39
C GLY A 437 -45.14 15.30 -11.58
N GLY A 438 -44.06 15.45 -10.81
CA GLY A 438 -43.75 14.58 -9.67
C GLY A 438 -42.25 14.32 -9.44
N GLY A 439 -41.57 15.22 -8.70
CA GLY A 439 -40.30 14.92 -8.02
C GLY A 439 -39.03 15.42 -8.72
N SER A 440 -38.65 16.67 -8.48
CA SER A 440 -37.28 17.14 -8.71
C SER A 440 -36.35 16.43 -7.72
N LEU A 441 -35.66 15.37 -8.15
CA LEU A 441 -34.46 14.93 -7.45
C LEU A 441 -33.44 16.05 -7.59
N GLY A 442 -33.08 16.66 -6.46
CA GLY A 442 -32.09 17.73 -6.41
C GLY A 442 -30.81 17.34 -7.15
N LYS A 443 -30.22 18.31 -7.86
CA LYS A 443 -28.92 18.19 -8.53
C LYS A 443 -27.86 17.88 -7.47
N SER A 444 -27.60 16.60 -7.21
CA SER A 444 -26.55 16.19 -6.28
C SER A 444 -25.22 16.20 -7.01
N TYR A 445 -24.33 17.11 -6.62
CA TYR A 445 -22.92 17.11 -7.00
C TYR A 445 -22.13 15.94 -6.37
N TRP A 446 -22.76 15.23 -5.44
CA TRP A 446 -22.19 14.11 -4.70
C TRP A 446 -22.51 12.80 -5.42
N ARG A 447 -21.46 12.09 -5.83
CA ARG A 447 -21.54 10.80 -6.50
C ARG A 447 -21.46 9.63 -5.53
N GLY A 448 -20.85 9.85 -4.36
CA GLY A 448 -20.79 8.88 -3.25
C GLY A 448 -20.11 9.49 -2.02
N VAL A 449 -20.65 9.22 -0.83
CA VAL A 449 -20.07 9.61 0.46
C VAL A 449 -20.12 8.39 1.37
N GLY A 450 -18.99 7.99 1.91
CA GLY A 450 -18.93 6.86 2.84
C GLY A 450 -17.85 7.03 3.89
N VAL A 451 -17.98 6.22 4.93
CA VAL A 451 -17.09 6.21 6.08
C VAL A 451 -16.83 4.77 6.46
N SER A 452 -15.57 4.35 6.54
CA SER A 452 -15.19 3.11 7.19
C SER A 452 -14.48 3.39 8.51
N VAL A 453 -14.81 2.60 9.52
CA VAL A 453 -14.21 2.64 10.84
C VAL A 453 -13.55 1.30 11.08
N LEU A 454 -12.28 1.30 11.47
CA LEU A 454 -11.52 0.12 11.81
C LEU A 454 -11.07 0.22 13.26
N TYR A 455 -11.36 -0.83 14.01
CA TYR A 455 -10.89 -1.05 15.38
C TYR A 455 -10.11 -2.36 15.42
N SER A 456 -8.93 -2.32 16.02
CA SER A 456 -8.09 -3.50 16.17
C SER A 456 -7.51 -3.58 17.58
N SER A 457 -7.56 -4.78 18.16
CA SER A 457 -7.05 -5.09 19.51
C SER A 457 -5.84 -6.02 19.46
#